data_AF-A0A4Y2HAR1-F1
#
_entry.id   AF-A0A4Y2HAR1-F1
#
_cell.length_a   1.000
_cell.length_b   1.000
_cell.length_c   1.000
_cell.angle_alpha   90.00
_cell.angle_beta   90.00
_cell.angle_gamma   90.00
#
_symmetry.space_group_name_H-M   'P 1'
#
loop_
_entity.id
_entity.type
_entity.pdbx_description
1 polymer ?
#
loop_
_entity_poly.entity_id
_entity_poly.type
_entity_poly.pdbx_seq_one_letter_code
_entity_poly.pdbx_strand_id
1 'polypeptide(L)'
;MDSIEDTDYLNLEKDLKVNDFVLVKLLYEGTRISKFFVGKVLVKKSPNEWKASFLRQGSKMLNAFIFPNIVEISVVASADLKMVLPLPLGIMTTKRQKQNAI
;
A
#
# COMPACT_ATOMS: atom_id res chain seq x y z
N MET A 1 -22.80 13.27 -3.63
CA MET A 1 -21.35 13.10 -3.45
C MET A 1 -21.19 12.45 -2.10
N ASP A 2 -21.11 11.13 -2.07
CA ASP A 2 -21.05 10.39 -0.81
C ASP A 2 -19.64 10.58 -0.24
N SER A 3 -19.56 11.45 0.78
CA SER A 3 -18.37 11.61 1.59
C SER A 3 -18.21 10.31 2.37
N ILE A 4 -17.25 9.48 1.99
CA ILE A 4 -16.84 8.34 2.81
C ILE A 4 -16.33 8.95 4.12
N GLU A 5 -17.08 8.75 5.20
CA GLU A 5 -16.72 9.24 6.52
C GLU A 5 -15.47 8.51 7.00
N ASP A 6 -14.56 9.21 7.68
CA ASP A 6 -13.29 8.64 8.19
C ASP A 6 -13.50 7.46 9.17
N THR A 7 -14.74 7.28 9.63
CA THR A 7 -15.23 6.22 10.51
C THR A 7 -15.38 4.85 9.84
N ASP A 8 -15.44 4.76 8.50
CA ASP A 8 -15.63 3.48 7.80
C ASP A 8 -14.34 2.66 7.63
N TYR A 9 -13.18 3.27 7.91
CA TYR A 9 -11.91 2.58 7.86
C TYR A 9 -11.66 1.88 9.19
N LEU A 10 -12.21 0.67 9.29
CA LEU A 10 -12.02 -0.27 10.39
C LEU A 10 -10.62 -0.17 10.98
N ASN A 11 -10.56 0.25 12.24
CA ASN A 11 -9.36 0.19 13.07
C ASN A 11 -8.61 -1.12 12.77
N LEU A 12 -7.27 -1.03 12.70
CA LEU A 12 -6.37 -2.14 12.44
C LEU A 12 -6.43 -3.17 13.60
N GLU A 13 -7.56 -3.84 13.81
CA GLU A 13 -7.73 -4.91 14.79
C GLU A 13 -6.93 -6.16 14.39
N LYS A 14 -6.52 -6.22 13.13
CA LYS A 14 -5.66 -7.28 12.60
C LYS A 14 -4.20 -6.94 12.84
N ASP A 15 -3.50 -7.83 13.54
CA ASP A 15 -2.04 -7.79 13.67
C ASP A 15 -1.38 -7.72 12.30
N LEU A 16 -0.70 -6.60 12.02
CA LEU A 16 0.00 -6.38 10.77
C LEU A 16 1.22 -7.29 10.66
N LYS A 17 1.33 -8.03 9.55
CA LYS A 17 2.45 -8.92 9.29
C LYS A 17 3.27 -8.47 8.10
N VAL A 18 4.54 -8.90 8.10
CA VAL A 18 5.41 -8.75 6.92
C VAL A 18 4.77 -9.47 5.74
N ASN A 19 4.81 -8.83 4.57
CA ASN A 19 4.14 -9.21 3.33
C ASN A 19 2.64 -8.95 3.24
N ASP A 20 1.98 -8.43 4.27
CA ASP A 20 0.59 -8.00 4.15
C ASP A 20 0.44 -6.82 3.18
N PHE A 21 -0.69 -6.78 2.50
CA PHE A 21 -1.11 -5.63 1.70
C PHE A 21 -1.93 -4.70 2.59
N VAL A 22 -1.72 -3.40 2.46
CA VAL A 22 -2.33 -2.37 3.31
C VAL A 22 -2.83 -1.20 2.50
N LEU A 23 -3.87 -0.55 3.03
CA LEU A 23 -4.31 0.77 2.61
C LEU A 23 -3.68 1.81 3.54
N VAL A 24 -2.98 2.77 2.95
CA VAL A 24 -2.28 3.85 3.65
C VAL A 24 -2.92 5.17 3.30
N LYS A 25 -3.30 5.97 4.30
CA LYS A 25 -3.81 7.33 4.12
C LYS A 25 -2.71 8.33 4.47
N LEU A 26 -2.21 9.05 3.49
CA LEU A 26 -1.21 10.10 3.70
C LEU A 26 -1.83 11.48 3.48
N LEU A 27 -1.51 12.42 4.37
CA LEU A 27 -1.87 13.82 4.22
C LEU A 27 -0.86 14.53 3.32
N TYR A 28 -1.34 15.33 2.38
CA TYR A 28 -0.46 16.15 1.57
C TYR A 28 -0.11 17.42 2.35
N GLU A 29 1.18 17.59 2.67
CA GLU A 29 1.66 18.74 3.45
C GLU A 29 1.15 20.06 2.85
N GLY A 30 0.60 20.92 3.72
CA GLY A 30 0.04 22.22 3.31
C GLY A 30 -1.39 22.18 2.77
N THR A 31 -2.05 21.01 2.68
CA THR A 31 -3.46 20.92 2.30
C THR A 31 -4.26 20.02 3.25
N ARG A 32 -5.59 20.19 3.27
CA ARG A 32 -6.51 19.26 3.94
C ARG A 32 -6.83 18.01 3.09
N ILE A 33 -6.12 17.82 1.99
CA ILE A 33 -6.36 16.72 1.06
C ILE A 33 -5.56 15.51 1.53
N SER A 34 -6.25 14.40 1.73
CA SER A 34 -5.63 13.10 1.96
C SER A 34 -5.65 12.27 0.69
N LYS A 35 -4.61 11.46 0.48
CA LYS A 35 -4.56 10.47 -0.59
C LYS A 35 -4.39 9.08 0.00
N PHE A 36 -5.08 8.13 -0.61
CA PHE A 36 -4.97 6.73 -0.28
C PHE A 36 -4.01 6.03 -1.23
N PHE A 37 -3.17 5.18 -0.66
CA PHE A 37 -2.18 4.39 -1.38
C PHE A 37 -2.31 2.93 -0.97
N VAL A 38 -2.06 2.04 -1.92
CA VAL A 38 -1.96 0.61 -1.64
C VAL A 38 -0.49 0.25 -1.53
N GLY A 39 -0.12 -0.43 -0.44
CA GLY A 39 1.25 -0.82 -0.18
C GLY A 39 1.37 -2.29 0.25
N LYS A 40 2.57 -2.84 0.11
CA LYS A 40 2.96 -4.11 0.70
C LYS A 40 3.97 -3.87 1.83
N VAL A 41 3.70 -4.39 3.01
CA VAL A 41 4.60 -4.30 4.17
C VAL A 41 5.85 -5.14 3.90
N LEU A 42 7.02 -4.54 4.05
CA LEU A 42 8.31 -5.21 3.84
C LEU A 42 8.97 -5.60 5.16
N VAL A 43 9.02 -4.68 6.13
CA VAL A 43 9.68 -4.92 7.41
C VAL A 43 9.15 -3.96 8.48
N LYS A 44 9.12 -4.42 9.73
CA LYS A 44 8.86 -3.56 10.89
C LYS A 44 10.14 -2.80 11.23
N LYS A 45 10.09 -1.46 11.20
CA LYS A 45 11.26 -0.62 11.50
C LYS A 45 11.32 -0.27 12.99
N SER A 46 10.17 0.02 13.59
CA SER A 46 10.03 0.32 15.01
C SER A 46 8.63 -0.14 15.49
N PRO A 47 8.30 -0.06 16.80
CA PRO A 47 6.99 -0.48 17.31
C PRO A 47 5.82 0.13 16.54
N ASN A 48 5.97 1.39 16.11
CA ASN A 48 4.92 2.18 15.46
C ASN A 48 5.22 2.51 13.99
N GLU A 49 6.32 2.04 13.41
CA GLU A 49 6.69 2.35 12.03
C GLU A 49 6.97 1.10 11.19
N TRP A 50 6.49 1.14 9.95
CA TRP A 50 6.60 0.06 8.99
C TRP A 50 7.21 0.56 7.69
N LYS A 51 8.12 -0.23 7.11
CA LYS A 51 8.61 0.01 5.76
C LYS A 51 7.65 -0.66 4.79
N ALA A 52 7.06 0.11 3.88
CA ALA A 52 6.10 -0.36 2.89
C ALA A 52 6.55 -0.03 1.47
N SER A 53 6.33 -0.95 0.53
CA SER A 53 6.49 -0.71 -0.91
C SER A 53 5.13 -0.37 -1.51
N PHE A 54 5.02 0.78 -2.16
CA PHE A 54 3.76 1.24 -2.75
C PHE A 54 3.53 0.66 -4.15
N LEU A 55 2.27 0.35 -4.41
CA LEU A 55 1.79 -0.12 -5.70
C LEU A 55 1.10 1.02 -6.44
N ARG A 56 1.12 0.96 -7.77
CA ARG A 56 0.39 1.89 -8.64
C ARG A 56 -0.83 1.20 -9.23
N GLN A 57 -1.88 1.97 -9.49
CA GLN A 57 -3.00 1.48 -10.28
C GLN A 57 -2.49 1.10 -11.70
N GLY A 58 -2.83 -0.09 -12.15
CA GLY A 58 -2.42 -0.59 -13.45
C GLY A 58 -3.16 0.15 -14.58
N SER A 59 -2.44 0.79 -15.49
CA SER A 59 -3.05 1.47 -16.64
C SER A 59 -3.76 0.53 -17.62
N LYS A 60 -3.36 -0.74 -17.65
CA LYS A 60 -3.90 -1.78 -18.55
C LYS A 60 -4.96 -2.67 -17.90
N MET A 61 -5.04 -2.69 -16.58
CA MET A 61 -5.97 -3.50 -15.80
C MET A 61 -6.57 -2.60 -14.72
N LEU A 62 -7.77 -2.08 -15.00
CA LEU A 62 -8.43 -1.07 -14.17
C LEU A 62 -8.60 -1.48 -12.70
N ASN A 63 -8.72 -2.78 -12.43
CA ASN A 63 -8.95 -3.36 -11.11
C ASN A 63 -7.69 -4.05 -10.54
N ALA A 64 -6.50 -3.68 -11.01
CA ALA A 64 -5.25 -4.26 -10.53
C ALA A 64 -4.28 -3.18 -10.03
N PHE A 65 -3.57 -3.53 -8.97
CA PHE A 65 -2.41 -2.79 -8.50
C PHE A 65 -1.15 -3.51 -8.93
N ILE A 66 -0.17 -2.76 -9.44
CA ILE A 66 1.10 -3.30 -9.92
C ILE A 66 2.27 -2.68 -9.17
N PHE A 67 3.32 -3.46 -8.97
CA PHE A 67 4.60 -2.91 -8.53
C PHE A 67 5.17 -2.04 -9.64
N PRO A 68 5.52 -0.77 -9.37
CA PRO A 68 6.17 0.08 -10.35
C PRO A 68 7.55 -0.46 -10.72
N ASN A 69 8.03 -0.13 -11.92
CA ASN A 69 9.39 -0.51 -12.37
C ASN A 69 10.48 0.06 -11.45
N ILE A 70 10.26 1.27 -10.94
CA ILE A 70 11.11 1.91 -9.93
C ILE A 70 10.39 1.72 -8.60
N VAL A 71 10.99 0.96 -7.69
CA VAL A 71 10.36 0.61 -6.42
C VAL A 71 10.19 1.86 -5.56
N GLU A 72 8.95 2.15 -5.19
CA GLU A 72 8.62 3.22 -4.25
C GLU A 72 8.53 2.63 -2.86
N ILE A 73 9.50 2.93 -1.99
CA ILE A 73 9.53 2.44 -0.62
C ILE A 73 9.56 3.64 0.32
N SER A 74 8.69 3.63 1.34
CA SER A 74 8.74 4.61 2.42
C SER A 74 8.52 3.98 3.78
N VAL A 75 8.83 4.74 4.82
CA VAL A 75 8.47 4.44 6.20
C VAL A 75 7.12 5.09 6.48
N VAL A 76 6.20 4.32 7.03
CA VAL A 76 4.81 4.71 7.29
C VAL A 76 4.52 4.51 8.77
N ALA A 77 3.88 5.49 9.41
CA ALA A 77 3.43 5.36 10.78
C ALA A 77 2.21 4.44 10.86
N SER A 78 2.08 3.69 11.95
CA SER A 78 0.96 2.76 12.15
C SER A 78 -0.40 3.49 12.19
N ALA A 79 -0.41 4.78 12.54
CA ALA A 79 -1.60 5.64 12.52
C ALA A 79 -2.12 5.96 11.09
N ASP A 80 -1.22 5.92 10.09
CA ASP A 80 -1.54 6.17 8.69
C ASP A 80 -2.02 4.89 7.99
N LEU A 81 -1.78 3.72 8.59
CA LEU A 81 -2.28 2.44 8.12
C LEU A 81 -3.76 2.32 8.49
N LYS A 82 -4.62 2.28 7.47
CA LYS A 82 -6.07 2.26 7.67
C LYS A 82 -6.67 0.87 7.67
N MET A 83 -6.13 -0.03 6.85
CA MET A 83 -6.60 -1.42 6.85
C MET A 83 -5.57 -2.37 6.25
N VAL A 84 -5.65 -3.63 6.68
CA VAL A 84 -5.02 -4.75 5.98
C VAL A 84 -5.98 -5.22 4.90
N LEU A 85 -5.51 -5.22 3.66
CA LEU A 85 -6.27 -5.65 2.51
C LEU A 85 -6.31 -7.19 2.44
N PRO A 86 -7.37 -7.77 1.82
CA PRO A 86 -7.37 -9.18 1.52
C PRO A 86 -6.20 -9.55 0.61
N LEU A 87 -5.78 -10.81 0.69
CA LEU A 87 -4.78 -11.35 -0.22
C LEU A 87 -5.28 -11.20 -1.67
N PRO A 88 -4.40 -10.84 -2.62
CA PRO A 88 -4.77 -10.70 -4.01
C PRO A 88 -5.23 -12.05 -4.58
N LEU A 89 -6.28 -12.04 -5.40
CA LEU A 89 -6.84 -13.24 -6.04
C LEU A 89 -5.83 -13.97 -6.95
N GLY A 90 -4.79 -13.25 -7.41
CA GLY A 90 -3.66 -13.84 -8.11
C GLY A 90 -2.48 -12.87 -8.21
N ILE A 91 -1.27 -13.38 -8.01
CA ILE A 91 -0.03 -12.62 -8.24
C ILE A 91 0.42 -12.94 -9.66
N MET A 92 -0.02 -12.12 -10.62
CA MET A 92 0.43 -12.26 -12.00
C MET A 92 1.77 -11.55 -12.19
N THR A 93 2.80 -12.30 -12.57
CA THR A 93 4.06 -11.74 -13.05
C THR A 93 3.94 -11.47 -14.54
N THR A 94 4.27 -10.25 -14.96
CA THR A 94 4.40 -9.97 -16.40
C THR A 94 5.75 -10.51 -16.88
N LYS A 95 5.81 -11.08 -18.09
CA LYS A 95 6.98 -11.77 -18.65
C LYS A 95 8.28 -10.92 -18.74
N ARG A 96 8.26 -9.62 -18.39
CA ARG A 96 9.36 -8.67 -18.65
C ARG A 96 10.44 -8.57 -17.57
N GLN A 97 10.36 -9.28 -16.44
CA GLN A 97 11.44 -9.31 -15.43
C GLN A 97 12.50 -10.39 -15.70
N LYS A 98 13.08 -10.40 -16.90
CA LYS A 98 14.33 -11.13 -17.20
C LYS A 98 15.33 -10.14 -17.82
N GLN A 99 16.09 -9.46 -16.96
CA GLN A 99 17.32 -8.67 -17.23
C GLN A 99 17.51 -7.80 -15.97
N ASN A 100 18.52 -7.92 -15.12
CA ASN A 100 19.91 -8.33 -15.29
C ASN A 100 20.40 -9.15 -14.09
N ALA A 101 21.03 -10.29 -14.36
CA ALA A 101 22.06 -10.87 -13.51
C ALA A 101 23.31 -10.95 -14.38
N ILE A 102 24.29 -10.09 -14.12
CA ILE A 102 25.69 -10.23 -14.49
C ILE A 102 26.47 -9.83 -13.24
#